data_AF-A0A9E2TU30-F1
#
_entry.id   AF-A0A9E2TU30-F1
#
_cell.length_a   1.000
_cell.length_b   1.000
_cell.length_c   1.000
_cell.angle_alpha   90.00
_cell.angle_beta   90.00
_cell.angle_gamma   90.00
#
_symmetry.space_group_name_H-M   'P 1'
#
loop_
_entity.id
_entity.type
_entity.pdbx_description
1 polymer ?
#
loop_
_entity_poly.entity_id
_entity_poly.type
_entity_poly.pdbx_seq_one_letter_code
_entity_poly.pdbx_strand_id
1 'polypeptide(L)'
;MDAGSCNACHATGTPLMKLSLGKDFFGRTYDRLSPASDQSPKWYCAPCSMMKHLQRDFRDIRAEFDKLSAGQASALSEPEAKQRAQLRLQEIAAIAHAQAAASPLLNSTDVAQLLVQFQART
;
A
#
# COMPACT_ATOMS: atom_id res chain seq x y z
N MET A 1 -12.55 13.42 18.88
CA MET A 1 -11.93 14.24 17.83
C MET A 1 -12.53 13.79 16.52
N ASP A 2 -13.58 14.49 16.09
CA ASP A 2 -14.14 14.28 14.77
C ASP A 2 -13.12 14.78 13.76
N ALA A 3 -12.66 13.90 12.88
CA ALA A 3 -11.83 14.36 11.78
C ALA A 3 -12.72 15.29 10.93
N GLY A 4 -12.48 16.59 11.00
CA GLY A 4 -13.22 17.57 10.19
C GLY A 4 -12.82 17.52 8.70
N SER A 5 -11.73 16.82 8.37
CA SER A 5 -11.21 16.68 7.01
C SER A 5 -10.52 15.35 6.76
N CYS A 6 -10.46 14.94 5.50
CA CYS A 6 -9.68 13.79 5.06
C CYS A 6 -8.18 13.99 5.34
N ASN A 7 -7.54 13.01 5.99
CA ASN A 7 -6.10 13.08 6.32
C ASN A 7 -5.15 13.05 5.10
N ALA A 8 -5.65 12.75 3.90
CA ALA A 8 -4.83 12.72 2.68
C ALA A 8 -5.06 13.93 1.77
N CYS A 9 -6.31 14.27 1.47
CA CYS A 9 -6.64 15.34 0.53
C CYS A 9 -7.24 16.59 1.18
N HIS A 10 -7.37 16.62 2.51
CA HIS A 10 -7.96 17.71 3.29
C HIS A 10 -9.42 18.07 2.94
N ALA A 11 -10.11 17.27 2.12
CA ALA A 11 -11.52 17.47 1.81
C ALA A 11 -12.38 17.49 3.09
N THR A 12 -13.23 18.50 3.21
CA THR A 12 -14.19 18.71 4.30
C THR A 12 -15.62 18.42 3.81
N GLY A 13 -16.56 18.18 4.72
CA GLY A 13 -17.99 18.02 4.37
C GLY A 13 -18.32 16.72 3.62
N THR A 14 -17.38 15.79 3.52
CA THR A 14 -17.57 14.43 2.98
C THR A 14 -17.57 13.42 4.12
N PRO A 15 -18.34 12.32 4.01
CA PRO A 15 -18.21 11.20 4.92
C PRO A 15 -16.76 10.71 5.00
N LEU A 16 -16.26 10.52 6.22
CA LEU A 16 -14.94 9.98 6.49
C LEU A 16 -15.07 8.61 7.14
N MET A 17 -14.22 7.69 6.71
CA MET A 17 -14.11 6.37 7.30
C MET A 17 -12.78 6.25 8.03
N LYS A 18 -12.85 5.66 9.23
CA LYS A 18 -11.66 5.30 9.99
C LYS A 18 -10.99 4.11 9.29
N LEU A 19 -9.74 4.28 8.91
CA LEU A 19 -8.97 3.19 8.35
C LEU A 19 -8.47 2.26 9.46
N SER A 20 -9.00 1.04 9.50
CA SER A 20 -8.52 -0.01 10.39
C SER A 20 -7.26 -0.66 9.83
N LEU A 21 -6.31 -1.00 10.71
CA LEU A 21 -5.07 -1.62 10.27
C LEU A 21 -5.26 -3.06 9.78
N GLY A 22 -6.03 -3.87 10.49
CA GLY A 22 -6.28 -5.26 10.09
C GLY A 22 -4.96 -6.04 9.93
N LYS A 23 -4.78 -6.64 8.75
CA LYS A 23 -3.61 -7.42 8.36
C LYS A 23 -2.91 -6.79 7.17
N ASP A 24 -1.62 -7.07 7.04
CA ASP A 24 -0.79 -6.70 5.90
C ASP A 24 -1.10 -7.57 4.68
N PHE A 25 -0.49 -7.25 3.54
CA PHE A 25 -0.69 -8.01 2.29
C PHE A 25 -0.43 -9.52 2.43
N PHE A 26 0.46 -9.92 3.35
CA PHE A 26 0.83 -11.31 3.60
C PHE A 26 0.06 -11.97 4.75
N GLY A 27 -0.96 -11.29 5.30
CA GLY A 27 -1.82 -11.81 6.37
C GLY A 27 -1.29 -11.63 7.79
N ARG A 28 -0.16 -10.93 7.96
CA ARG A 28 0.44 -10.63 9.27
C ARG A 28 -0.35 -9.51 9.94
N THR A 29 -0.60 -9.63 11.23
CA THR A 29 -1.31 -8.58 11.98
C THR A 29 -0.41 -7.35 12.10
N TYR A 30 -0.98 -6.17 11.87
CA TYR A 30 -0.29 -4.92 12.19
C TYR A 30 -0.13 -4.80 13.70
N ASP A 31 1.10 -4.86 14.18
CA ASP A 31 1.45 -4.72 15.60
C ASP A 31 2.32 -3.47 15.86
N ARG A 32 2.86 -3.35 17.08
CA ARG A 32 3.73 -2.24 17.51
C ARG A 32 5.01 -2.07 16.69
N LEU A 33 5.42 -3.09 15.91
CA LEU A 33 6.59 -3.04 15.04
C LEU A 33 6.26 -2.53 13.64
N SER A 34 4.97 -2.33 13.34
CA SER A 34 4.51 -1.74 12.09
C SER A 34 4.92 -0.27 11.97
N PRO A 35 5.07 0.27 10.75
CA PRO A 35 5.44 1.67 10.55
C PRO A 35 4.56 2.65 11.34
N ALA A 36 5.17 3.63 11.99
CA ALA A 36 4.47 4.62 12.83
C ALA A 36 3.34 5.36 12.09
N SER A 37 3.44 5.49 10.76
CA SER A 37 2.41 6.09 9.89
C SER A 37 1.03 5.43 10.00
N ASP A 38 1.01 4.19 10.50
CA ASP A 38 -0.16 3.33 10.60
C ASP A 38 -0.63 3.21 12.05
N GLN A 39 0.22 3.48 13.05
CA GLN A 39 -0.10 3.27 14.47
C GLN A 39 -1.18 4.22 15.03
N SER A 40 -1.50 5.31 14.34
CA SER A 40 -2.54 6.27 14.74
C SER A 40 -3.82 6.10 13.89
N PRO A 41 -5.02 6.19 14.48
CA PRO A 41 -6.25 6.17 13.72
C PRO A 41 -6.32 7.36 12.75
N LYS A 42 -6.43 7.08 11.45
CA LYS A 42 -6.58 8.09 10.40
C LYS A 42 -7.94 7.96 9.72
N TRP A 43 -8.45 9.08 9.27
CA TRP A 43 -9.76 9.23 8.65
C TRP A 43 -9.60 9.69 7.21
N TYR A 44 -10.20 8.95 6.29
CA TYR A 44 -10.10 9.24 4.87
C TYR A 44 -11.49 9.31 4.24
N CYS A 45 -11.64 10.16 3.23
CA CYS A 45 -12.79 10.04 2.32
C CYS A 45 -12.67 8.74 1.51
N ALA A 46 -13.76 8.28 0.91
CA ALA A 46 -13.79 6.99 0.21
C ALA A 46 -12.66 6.81 -0.83
N PRO A 47 -12.37 7.79 -1.74
CA PRO A 47 -11.26 7.66 -2.69
C PRO A 47 -9.90 7.53 -2.00
N CYS A 48 -9.63 8.35 -0.98
CA CYS A 48 -8.36 8.32 -0.26
C CYS A 48 -8.21 7.06 0.59
N SER A 49 -9.30 6.49 1.10
CA SER A 49 -9.28 5.22 1.82
C SER A 49 -8.81 4.09 0.91
N MET A 50 -9.40 3.98 -0.28
CA MET A 50 -8.97 3.01 -1.29
C MET A 50 -7.50 3.19 -1.67
N MET A 51 -7.08 4.42 -1.97
CA MET A 51 -5.67 4.70 -2.32
C MET A 51 -4.72 4.40 -1.17
N LYS A 52 -5.13 4.63 0.08
CA LYS A 52 -4.34 4.28 1.25
C LYS A 52 -4.21 2.77 1.45
N HIS A 53 -5.23 1.98 1.10
CA HIS A 53 -5.11 0.52 1.09
C HIS A 53 -4.10 0.05 0.05
N LEU A 54 -4.17 0.55 -1.19
CA LEU A 54 -3.21 0.23 -2.25
C LEU A 54 -1.77 0.63 -1.87
N GLN A 55 -1.61 1.79 -1.22
CA GLN A 55 -0.33 2.26 -0.70
C GLN A 55 0.28 1.28 0.31
N ARG A 56 -0.53 0.70 1.19
CA ARG A 56 -0.07 -0.26 2.21
C ARG A 56 0.38 -1.57 1.55
N ASP A 57 -0.43 -2.10 0.64
CA ASP A 57 -0.06 -3.31 -0.11
C ASP A 57 1.25 -3.12 -0.89
N PHE A 58 1.39 -1.99 -1.58
CA PHE A 58 2.62 -1.64 -2.29
C PHE A 58 3.83 -1.65 -1.36
N ARG A 59 3.72 -0.99 -0.20
CA ARG A 59 4.80 -0.91 0.78
C ARG A 59 5.15 -2.27 1.35
N ASP A 60 4.15 -3.07 1.69
CA ASP A 60 4.35 -4.40 2.29
C ASP A 60 5.06 -5.32 1.28
N ILE A 61 4.65 -5.29 0.00
CA ILE A 61 5.32 -6.01 -1.09
C ILE A 61 6.75 -5.51 -1.29
N ARG A 62 6.96 -4.19 -1.30
CA ARG A 62 8.30 -3.59 -1.47
C ARG A 62 9.25 -4.04 -0.35
N ALA A 63 8.79 -4.03 0.89
CA ALA A 63 9.61 -4.44 2.03
C ALA A 63 10.04 -5.91 1.92
N GLU A 64 9.14 -6.79 1.49
CA GLU A 64 9.50 -8.19 1.23
C GLU A 64 10.42 -8.35 0.01
N PHE A 65 10.22 -7.55 -1.03
CA PHE A 65 11.09 -7.56 -2.21
C PHE A 65 12.52 -7.11 -1.86
N ASP A 66 12.66 -6.10 -1.01
CA ASP A 66 13.95 -5.61 -0.54
C ASP A 66 14.66 -6.69 0.32
N LYS A 67 13.93 -7.40 1.20
CA LYS A 67 14.45 -8.57 1.95
C LYS A 67 14.96 -9.65 1.01
N LEU A 68 14.13 -10.05 0.04
CA LEU A 68 14.49 -11.07 -0.94
C LEU A 68 15.72 -10.64 -1.76
N SER A 69 15.80 -9.35 -2.11
CA SER A 69 16.93 -8.78 -2.85
C SER A 69 18.23 -8.77 -2.04
N ALA A 70 18.13 -8.62 -0.72
CA ALA A 70 19.24 -8.71 0.23
C ALA A 70 19.58 -10.15 0.67
N GLY A 71 18.92 -11.18 0.12
CA GLY A 71 19.12 -12.58 0.50
C GLY A 71 18.58 -12.94 1.89
N GLN A 72 17.68 -12.12 2.43
CA GLN A 72 17.03 -12.36 3.72
C GLN A 72 15.77 -13.23 3.55
N ALA A 73 15.30 -13.82 4.65
CA ALA A 73 14.03 -14.53 4.67
C ALA A 73 12.88 -13.59 4.27
N SER A 74 12.10 -13.99 3.27
CA SER A 74 11.00 -13.21 2.72
C SER A 74 9.77 -14.07 2.47
N ALA A 75 8.59 -13.49 2.68
CA ALA A 75 7.32 -14.09 2.28
C ALA A 75 7.23 -14.28 0.75
N LEU A 76 7.99 -13.52 -0.03
CA LEU A 76 8.03 -13.65 -1.50
C LEU A 76 8.87 -14.82 -1.99
N SER A 77 9.54 -15.55 -1.10
CA SER A 77 10.15 -16.85 -1.44
C SER A 77 9.10 -17.92 -1.73
N GLU A 78 7.87 -17.74 -1.23
CA GLU A 78 6.75 -18.64 -1.49
C GLU A 78 6.10 -18.36 -2.86
N PRO A 79 5.96 -19.35 -3.77
CA PRO A 79 5.47 -19.12 -5.13
C PRO A 79 4.09 -18.46 -5.20
N GLU A 80 3.15 -18.89 -4.34
CA GLU A 80 1.79 -18.32 -4.32
C GLU A 80 1.79 -16.86 -3.85
N ALA A 81 2.60 -16.54 -2.84
CA ALA A 81 2.73 -15.17 -2.34
C ALA A 81 3.36 -14.27 -3.40
N LYS A 82 4.37 -14.78 -4.13
CA LYS A 82 5.00 -14.08 -5.26
C LYS A 82 4.00 -13.80 -6.38
N GLN A 83 3.21 -14.80 -6.77
CA GLN A 83 2.19 -14.64 -7.83
C GLN A 83 1.13 -13.60 -7.42
N ARG A 84 0.61 -13.67 -6.19
CA ARG A 84 -0.35 -12.68 -5.69
C ARG A 84 0.25 -11.27 -5.66
N ALA A 85 1.50 -11.13 -5.22
CA ALA A 85 2.19 -9.84 -5.18
C ALA A 85 2.36 -9.24 -6.59
N GLN A 86 2.70 -10.07 -7.59
CA GLN A 86 2.81 -9.63 -8.98
C GLN A 86 1.48 -9.11 -9.53
N LEU A 87 0.39 -9.86 -9.34
CA LEU A 87 -0.96 -9.44 -9.76
C LEU A 87 -1.37 -8.14 -9.06
N ARG A 88 -1.08 -8.03 -7.76
CA ARG A 88 -1.40 -6.81 -7.00
C ARG A 88 -0.60 -5.61 -7.47
N LEU A 89 0.69 -5.77 -7.80
CA LEU A 89 1.50 -4.68 -8.35
C LEU A 89 0.98 -4.20 -9.71
N GLN A 90 0.51 -5.11 -10.57
CA GLN A 90 -0.11 -4.75 -11.86
C GLN A 90 -1.39 -3.93 -11.65
N GLU A 91 -2.24 -4.34 -10.71
CA GLU A 91 -3.46 -3.60 -10.35
C GLU A 91 -3.15 -2.22 -9.79
N ILE A 92 -2.21 -2.13 -8.83
CA ILE A 92 -1.79 -0.85 -8.25
C ILE A 92 -1.23 0.06 -9.35
N ALA A 93 -0.44 -0.47 -10.29
CA ALA A 93 0.11 0.31 -11.40
C ALA A 93 -1.00 0.89 -12.30
N ALA A 94 -2.01 0.08 -12.65
CA ALA A 94 -3.14 0.51 -13.45
C ALA A 94 -3.94 1.62 -12.76
N ILE A 95 -4.24 1.44 -11.47
CA ILE A 95 -5.02 2.42 -10.69
C ILE A 95 -4.22 3.70 -10.45
N ALA A 96 -2.93 3.58 -10.09
CA ALA A 96 -2.06 4.74 -9.84
C ALA A 96 -1.85 5.56 -11.11
N HIS A 97 -1.73 4.92 -12.28
CA HIS A 97 -1.65 5.63 -13.55
C HIS A 97 -2.94 6.40 -13.86
N ALA A 98 -4.11 5.77 -13.66
CA ALA A 98 -5.40 6.42 -13.87
C ALA A 98 -5.66 7.60 -12.90
N GLN A 99 -5.01 7.59 -11.73
CA GLN A 99 -5.17 8.61 -10.67
C GLN A 99 -3.92 9.46 -10.44
N ALA A 100 -2.95 9.48 -11.38
CA ALA A 100 -1.63 10.06 -11.17
C ALA A 100 -1.63 11.54 -10.77
N ALA A 101 -2.65 12.30 -11.17
CA ALA A 101 -2.82 13.71 -10.80
C ALA A 101 -3.59 13.93 -9.47
N ALA A 102 -4.16 12.90 -8.87
CA ALA A 102 -5.20 13.03 -7.84
C ALA A 102 -4.83 12.48 -6.45
N SER A 103 -3.80 11.62 -6.33
CA SER A 103 -3.50 10.96 -5.04
C SER A 103 -2.09 11.28 -4.51
N PRO A 104 -1.97 11.96 -3.35
CA PRO A 104 -0.67 12.16 -2.70
C PRO A 104 -0.15 10.90 -1.99
N LEU A 105 -0.89 9.78 -2.02
CA LEU A 105 -0.59 8.59 -1.24
C LEU A 105 0.27 7.57 -2.00
N LEU A 106 0.25 7.59 -3.33
CA LEU A 106 0.97 6.63 -4.18
C LEU A 106 1.70 7.38 -5.28
N ASN A 107 3.00 7.12 -5.40
CA ASN A 107 3.80 7.61 -6.51
C ASN A 107 3.76 6.58 -7.65
N SER A 108 3.18 6.95 -8.79
CA SER A 108 3.06 6.07 -9.96
C SER A 108 4.42 5.61 -10.50
N THR A 109 5.45 6.45 -10.40
CA THR A 109 6.81 6.12 -10.85
C THR A 109 7.42 5.02 -10.00
N ASP A 110 7.29 5.11 -8.67
CA ASP A 110 7.82 4.09 -7.74
C ASP A 110 7.12 2.74 -7.93
N VAL A 111 5.80 2.77 -8.18
CA VAL A 111 5.01 1.56 -8.47
C VAL A 111 5.48 0.91 -9.77
N ALA A 112 5.63 1.68 -10.84
CA ALA A 112 6.10 1.17 -12.13
C ALA A 112 7.51 0.59 -12.02
N GLN A 113 8.42 1.27 -11.29
CA GLN A 113 9.78 0.79 -11.08
C GLN A 113 9.82 -0.55 -10.35
N LEU A 114 9.06 -0.69 -9.26
CA LEU A 114 9.02 -1.95 -8.51
C LEU A 114 8.43 -3.08 -9.36
N LEU A 115 7.37 -2.81 -10.13
CA LEU A 115 6.78 -3.82 -11.01
C LEU A 115 7.80 -4.36 -12.03
N VAL A 116 8.56 -3.48 -12.67
CA VAL A 116 9.62 -3.89 -13.61
C VAL A 116 10.70 -4.72 -12.93
N GLN A 117 11.18 -4.28 -11.75
CA GLN A 117 12.18 -5.01 -10.97
C GLN A 117 11.70 -6.38 -10.51
N PHE A 118 10.40 -6.47 -10.15
CA PHE A 118 9.77 -7.71 -9.72
C PHE A 118 9.69 -8.72 -10.87
N GLN A 119 9.31 -8.28 -12.06
CA GLN A 119 9.25 -9.09 -13.28
C GLN A 119 10.63 -9.53 -13.79
N ALA A 120 11.68 -8.72 -13.58
CA ALA A 120 13.05 -9.11 -13.93
C ALA A 120 13.61 -10.23 -13.02
N ARG A 121 12.94 -10.54 -11.90
CA ARG A 121 13.30 -11.58 -10.92
C ARG A 121 12.35 -12.79 -10.91
N THR A 122 11.36 -12.84 -11.80
CA THR A 122 10.60 -14.08 -12.07
C THR A 122 11.36 -14.96 -13.02
#